data_AF-X6C335-F1
#
_entry.id   AF-X6C335-F1
#
_cell.length_a   1.000
_cell.length_b   1.000
_cell.length_c   1.000
_cell.angle_alpha   90.00
_cell.angle_beta   90.00
_cell.angle_gamma   90.00
#
_symmetry.space_group_name_H-M   'P 1'
#
loop_
_entity.id
_entity.type
_entity.pdbx_description
1 polymer ?
#
loop_
_entity_poly.entity_id
_entity_poly.type
_entity_poly.pdbx_seq_one_letter_code
_entity_poly.pdbx_strand_id
1 'polypeptide(L)'
;MTVSSIADARRALGGTWKNKQTAAYKAADRLVDDALNGICRPDIAFAAFQNAAAQQGLLKPAKPSAALAMLDELASLDGHR
;
A
#
# COMPACT_ATOMS: atom_id res chain seq x y z
N MET A 1 6.10 9.37 -0.84
CA MET A 1 4.74 9.91 -0.68
C MET A 1 3.98 8.96 0.21
N THR A 2 3.33 9.46 1.25
CA THR A 2 2.45 8.65 2.10
C THR A 2 1.05 8.72 1.50
N VAL A 3 0.47 7.58 1.17
CA VAL A 3 -0.85 7.52 0.54
C VAL A 3 -1.89 7.20 1.59
N SER A 4 -2.75 8.17 1.90
CA SER A 4 -3.78 8.05 2.96
C SER A 4 -5.20 8.16 2.44
N SER A 5 -5.40 8.36 1.14
CA SER A 5 -6.71 8.53 0.51
C SER A 5 -6.69 8.15 -0.96
N ILE A 6 -7.85 7.91 -1.58
CA ILE A 6 -7.97 7.57 -3.01
C ILE A 6 -7.46 8.71 -3.91
N ALA A 7 -7.72 9.96 -3.54
CA ALA A 7 -7.16 11.11 -4.26
C ALA A 7 -5.62 11.11 -4.24
N ASP A 8 -5.02 10.69 -3.13
CA ASP A 8 -3.57 10.56 -3.02
C ASP A 8 -3.06 9.39 -3.87
N ALA A 9 -3.78 8.26 -3.90
CA ALA A 9 -3.48 7.11 -4.75
C ALA A 9 -3.50 7.49 -6.24
N ARG A 10 -4.46 8.32 -6.66
CA ARG A 10 -4.54 8.86 -8.02
C ARG A 10 -3.32 9.71 -8.37
N ARG A 11 -2.91 10.60 -7.46
CA ARG A 11 -1.69 11.41 -7.64
C ARG A 11 -0.45 10.52 -7.72
N ALA A 12 -0.38 9.47 -6.91
CA ALA A 12 0.72 8.51 -6.93
C ALA A 12 0.78 7.71 -8.25
N LEU A 13 -0.35 7.31 -8.83
CA LEU A 13 -0.43 6.67 -10.15
C LEU A 13 0.07 7.58 -11.28
N GLY A 14 -0.23 8.88 -11.20
CA GLY A 14 0.33 9.89 -12.11
C GLY A 14 1.85 10.04 -12.03
N GLY A 15 2.47 9.60 -10.93
CA GLY A 15 3.92 9.69 -10.70
C GLY A 15 4.76 8.65 -11.44
N THR A 16 5.97 8.42 -10.92
CA THR A 16 6.94 7.48 -11.50
C THR A 16 6.66 6.06 -11.04
N TRP A 17 6.37 5.18 -12.00
CA TRP A 17 6.19 3.74 -11.81
C TRP A 17 7.19 2.99 -12.69
N LYS A 18 7.69 1.85 -12.24
CA LYS A 18 8.68 1.07 -12.99
C LYS A 18 8.09 0.54 -14.30
N ASN A 19 6.84 0.08 -14.28
CA ASN A 19 6.18 -0.42 -15.48
C ASN A 19 4.67 -0.13 -15.46
N LYS A 20 4.24 0.90 -16.19
CA LYS A 20 2.82 1.28 -16.29
C LYS A 20 1.99 0.36 -17.21
N GLN A 21 2.61 -0.65 -17.83
CA GLN A 21 1.91 -1.56 -18.73
C GLN A 21 1.43 -2.84 -18.05
N THR A 22 1.82 -3.09 -16.79
CA THR A 22 1.39 -4.30 -16.08
C THR A 22 -0.11 -4.33 -15.89
N ALA A 23 -0.69 -5.54 -15.91
CA ALA A 23 -2.12 -5.73 -15.67
C ALA A 23 -2.54 -5.17 -14.30
N ALA A 24 -1.71 -5.37 -13.27
CA ALA A 24 -1.95 -4.83 -11.93
C ALA A 24 -1.97 -3.30 -11.90
N TYR A 25 -1.06 -2.63 -12.61
CA TYR A 25 -1.06 -1.17 -12.71
C TYR A 25 -2.32 -0.65 -13.40
N LYS A 26 -2.69 -1.22 -14.56
CA LYS A 26 -3.89 -0.81 -15.30
C LYS A 26 -5.17 -1.06 -14.51
N ALA A 27 -5.23 -2.16 -13.76
CA ALA A 27 -6.36 -2.45 -12.87
C ALA A 27 -6.44 -1.45 -11.72
N ALA A 28 -5.32 -1.13 -11.08
CA ALA A 28 -5.26 -0.13 -10.02
C ALA A 28 -5.68 1.26 -10.54
N ASP A 29 -5.20 1.67 -11.71
CA ASP A 29 -5.53 2.96 -12.32
C ASP A 29 -7.02 3.11 -12.59
N ARG A 30 -7.64 2.09 -13.19
CA ARG A 30 -9.10 2.05 -13.44
C ARG A 30 -9.91 2.06 -12.15
N LEU A 31 -9.56 1.21 -11.19
CA LEU A 31 -10.32 1.10 -9.93
C LEU A 31 -10.21 2.37 -9.08
N VAL A 32 -9.06 3.04 -9.11
CA VAL A 32 -8.89 4.34 -8.44
C VAL A 32 -9.75 5.42 -9.10
N ASP A 33 -9.86 5.45 -10.42
CA ASP A 33 -10.77 6.35 -11.13
C ASP A 33 -12.25 6.04 -10.83
N ASP A 34 -12.64 4.77 -10.87
CA ASP A 34 -14.00 4.35 -10.53
C ASP A 34 -14.35 4.71 -9.08
N ALA A 35 -13.40 4.62 -8.15
CA ALA A 35 -13.61 5.02 -6.76
C ALA A 35 -13.76 6.54 -6.61
N LEU A 36 -13.04 7.34 -7.40
CA LEU A 36 -13.22 8.81 -7.42
C LEU A 36 -14.59 9.22 -7.99
N ASN A 37 -15.10 8.44 -8.95
CA ASN A 37 -16.43 8.65 -9.54
C ASN A 37 -17.57 8.06 -8.70
N GLY A 38 -17.28 7.45 -7.54
CA GLY A 38 -18.28 6.84 -6.65
C GLY A 38 -18.84 5.51 -7.14
N ILE A 39 -18.21 4.88 -8.13
CA ILE A 39 -18.63 3.60 -8.73
C ILE A 39 -18.00 2.42 -7.97
N CYS A 40 -16.72 2.54 -7.58
CA CYS A 40 -15.99 1.51 -6.86
C CYS A 40 -15.85 1.83 -5.36
N ARG A 41 -15.83 0.80 -4.52
CA ARG A 41 -15.53 0.95 -3.09
C ARG A 41 -14.06 1.36 -2.90
N PRO A 42 -13.76 2.43 -2.13
CA PRO A 42 -12.41 2.89 -1.87
C PRO A 42 -11.45 1.80 -1.39
N ASP A 43 -11.88 0.94 -0.47
CA ASP A 43 -11.04 -0.16 0.05
C ASP A 43 -10.53 -1.10 -1.06
N ILE A 44 -11.38 -1.41 -2.04
CA ILE A 44 -11.04 -2.32 -3.15
C ILE A 44 -10.03 -1.65 -4.08
N ALA A 45 -10.26 -0.38 -4.43
CA ALA A 45 -9.34 0.41 -5.23
C ALA A 45 -7.98 0.55 -4.53
N PHE A 46 -7.97 0.77 -3.21
CA PHE A 46 -6.75 0.90 -2.43
C PHE A 46 -5.98 -0.43 -2.31
N ALA A 47 -6.68 -1.56 -2.17
CA ALA A 47 -6.06 -2.88 -2.19
C ALA A 47 -5.40 -3.19 -3.55
N ALA A 48 -6.08 -2.86 -4.66
CA ALA A 48 -5.51 -3.02 -6.01
C ALA A 48 -4.26 -2.15 -6.21
N PHE A 49 -4.30 -0.89 -5.74
CA PHE A 49 -3.16 0.01 -5.74
C PHE A 49 -1.96 -0.55 -4.95
N GLN A 50 -2.19 -1.04 -3.73
CA GLN A 50 -1.14 -1.63 -2.91
C GLN A 50 -0.52 -2.87 -3.58
N ASN A 51 -1.34 -3.72 -4.20
CA ASN A 51 -0.84 -4.88 -4.94
C ASN A 51 0.04 -4.46 -6.13
N ALA A 52 -0.40 -3.47 -6.92
CA ALA A 52 0.42 -2.93 -8.02
C ALA A 52 1.75 -2.36 -7.51
N ALA A 53 1.73 -1.61 -6.40
CA ALA A 53 2.92 -1.05 -5.79
C ALA A 53 3.86 -2.15 -5.23
N ALA A 54 3.31 -3.20 -4.63
CA ALA A 54 4.05 -4.35 -4.13
C ALA A 54 4.78 -5.08 -5.27
N GLN A 55 4.08 -5.39 -6.36
CA GLN A 55 4.66 -6.06 -7.52
C GLN A 55 5.80 -5.28 -8.18
N GLN A 56 5.80 -3.96 -8.05
CA GLN A 56 6.87 -3.10 -8.56
C GLN A 56 7.91 -2.73 -7.50
N GLY A 57 7.80 -3.27 -6.28
CA GLY A 57 8.73 -2.97 -5.17
C GLY A 57 8.77 -1.47 -4.82
N LEU A 58 7.61 -0.81 -4.89
CA LEU A 58 7.43 0.61 -4.53
C LEU A 58 6.98 0.78 -3.08
N LEU A 59 6.53 -0.30 -2.44
CA LEU A 59 6.18 -0.28 -1.02
C LEU A 59 7.45 -0.19 -0.19
N LYS A 60 7.50 0.81 0.70
CA LYS A 60 8.49 0.87 1.76
C LYS A 60 7.93 0.11 2.97
N PRO A 61 8.68 -0.83 3.56
CA PRO A 61 8.26 -1.45 4.81
C PRO A 61 8.08 -0.35 5.86
N ALA A 62 6.95 -0.38 6.56
CA ALA A 62 6.74 0.49 7.70
C ALA A 62 7.78 0.13 8.78
N LYS A 63 8.40 1.13 9.40
CA LYS A 63 9.24 0.88 10.57
C LYS A 63 8.34 0.29 11.67
N PRO A 64 8.73 -0.81 12.33
CA PRO A 64 7.97 -1.34 13.45
C PRO A 64 7.76 -0.25 14.51
N SER A 65 6.59 -0.26 15.15
CA SER A 65 6.31 0.68 16.22
C SER A 65 7.20 0.39 17.43
N ALA A 66 7.49 1.40 18.25
CA ALA A 66 8.26 1.21 19.47
C ALA A 66 7.59 0.19 20.42
N ALA A 67 6.25 0.14 20.43
CA ALA A 67 5.50 -0.86 21.17
C ALA A 67 5.72 -2.29 20.65
N LEU A 68 5.79 -2.47 19.32
CA LEU A 68 6.13 -3.77 18.71
C LEU A 68 7.55 -4.20 19.11
N ALA A 69 8.52 -3.28 19.07
CA ALA A 69 9.89 -3.58 19.50
C ALA A 69 9.96 -3.97 21.00
N MET A 70 9.24 -3.27 21.87
CA MET A 70 9.15 -3.63 23.30
C MET A 70 8.53 -5.02 23.52
N LEU A 71 7.52 -5.40 22.72
CA LEU A 71 6.93 -6.74 22.79
C LEU A 71 7.90 -7.82 22.33
N ASP A 72 8.67 -7.59 21.26
CA ASP A 72 9.70 -8.51 20.79
C ASP A 72 10.81 -8.72 21.86
N GLU A 73 11.19 -7.66 22.57
CA GLU A 73 12.14 -7.74 23.70
C GLU A 73 11.59 -8.58 24.86
N LEU A 74 10.34 -8.36 25.27
CA LEU A 74 9.69 -9.12 26.34
C LEU A 74 9.53 -10.61 25.98
N ALA A 75 9.09 -10.90 24.75
CA ALA A 75 8.94 -12.26 24.27
C ALA A 75 10.28 -13.02 24.23
N SER A 76 11.37 -12.33 23.89
CA SER A 76 12.72 -12.91 23.87
C SER A 76 13.26 -13.20 25.27
N LEU A 77 12.83 -12.46 26.29
CA LEU A 77 13.22 -12.67 27.69
C LEU A 77 12.53 -13.92 28.30
N ASP A 78 11.30 -14.23 27.90
CA ASP A 78 10.52 -15.34 28.45
C ASP A 78 10.99 -16.71 27.93
N GLY A 79 11.61 -16.77 26.75
CA GLY A 79 12.15 -17.99 26.14
C GLY A 79 13.47 -18.52 26.73
N HIS A 80 14.03 -17.83 27.73
CA HIS A 80 15.30 -18.19 28.39
C HIS A 80 15.12 -18.83 29.77
N ARG A 81 13.91 -19.31 30.11
CA ARG A 81 13.60 -19.90 31.42
C ARG A 81 13.29 -21.39 31.37
#